data_AF-K0D8A0-F1
#
_entry.id   AF-K0D8A0-F1
#
_cell.length_a   1.000
_cell.length_b   1.000
_cell.length_c   1.000
_cell.angle_alpha   90.00
_cell.angle_beta   90.00
_cell.angle_gamma   90.00
#
_symmetry.space_group_name_H-M   'P 1'
#
loop_
_entity.id
_entity.type
_entity.pdbx_description
1 polymer ?
#
loop_
_entity_poly.entity_id
_entity_poly.type
_entity_poly.pdbx_seq_one_letter_code
_entity_poly.pdbx_strand_id
1 'polypeptide(L)'
;MTIEMINSLSDTNSAGVRWQIEQVRLGLSSALWFATPHEDAVYLVKKLGINPKKVYDIYAQSYLSDSDDTKGIWWTNLLVPSDAQFVINTDWTKNIMQQGRELASLRWFSDAQRIVQAVIWKDLAGKIDYKDIYRRDGKLFAKQYFSSGELLVSDFYFGQQAVQVQDFYFNKKRNLVYAGGESFSTAEAYLKAGLRLSSATPINITQLDREVDLVPPHTTLTLIAGVLDDQGQIAKKLVDILQDDTHAIDYVQVTQTDFEFLQRNQLPTKKLHIKTF
;
A
#
# COMPACT_ATOMS: atom_id res chain seq x y z
N MET A 1 -14.71 18.79 -2.91
CA MET A 1 -14.22 17.88 -1.85
C MET A 1 -12.98 17.20 -2.38
N THR A 2 -11.97 16.98 -1.53
CA THR A 2 -10.61 16.53 -1.91
C THR A 2 -10.44 15.03 -1.66
N ILE A 3 -9.60 14.37 -2.45
CA ILE A 3 -9.12 13.00 -2.19
C ILE A 3 -7.81 13.08 -1.42
N GLU A 4 -7.71 12.35 -0.32
CA GLU A 4 -6.44 12.18 0.38
C GLU A 4 -5.71 10.96 -0.20
N MET A 5 -4.48 11.15 -0.68
CA MET A 5 -3.66 10.06 -1.20
C MET A 5 -2.49 9.76 -0.26
N ILE A 6 -2.27 8.48 0.03
CA ILE A 6 -1.16 7.95 0.83
C ILE A 6 -0.42 6.84 0.07
N ASN A 7 0.85 6.59 0.38
CA ASN A 7 1.53 5.44 -0.22
C ASN A 7 1.01 4.10 0.33
N SER A 8 0.86 3.95 1.64
CA SER A 8 0.51 2.67 2.26
C SER A 8 -0.35 2.82 3.51
N LEU A 9 -1.27 1.87 3.72
CA LEU A 9 -2.04 1.72 4.96
C LEU A 9 -1.16 1.28 6.15
N SER A 10 0.08 0.87 5.91
CA SER A 10 1.05 0.54 6.96
C SER A 10 1.71 1.78 7.59
N ASP A 11 1.64 2.94 6.93
CA ASP A 11 2.38 4.14 7.31
C ASP A 11 1.60 5.03 8.30
N THR A 12 0.63 4.45 9.02
CA THR A 12 -0.29 5.14 9.94
C THR A 12 0.38 5.82 11.14
N ASN A 13 1.68 5.61 11.36
CA ASN A 13 2.43 6.33 12.39
C ASN A 13 2.90 7.72 11.93
N SER A 14 2.96 7.97 10.62
CA SER A 14 3.33 9.29 10.08
C SER A 14 2.30 10.35 10.44
N ALA A 15 2.75 11.53 10.90
CA ALA A 15 1.85 12.63 11.24
C ALA A 15 0.98 13.06 10.05
N GLY A 16 1.56 13.11 8.85
CA GLY A 16 0.85 13.42 7.62
C GLY A 16 -0.22 12.38 7.28
N VAL A 17 0.13 11.08 7.32
CA VAL A 17 -0.82 9.99 7.04
C VAL A 17 -1.99 10.01 8.02
N ARG A 18 -1.72 10.20 9.32
CA ARG A 18 -2.78 10.32 10.34
C ARG A 18 -3.70 11.50 10.05
N TRP A 19 -3.14 12.67 9.73
CA TRP A 19 -3.93 13.85 9.41
C TRP A 19 -4.86 13.60 8.21
N GLN A 20 -4.36 12.95 7.15
CA GLN A 20 -5.14 12.58 5.97
C GLN A 20 -6.28 11.61 6.29
N ILE A 21 -6.01 10.57 7.07
CA ILE A 21 -7.02 9.62 7.56
C ILE A 21 -8.10 10.37 8.35
N GLU A 22 -7.71 11.30 9.22
CA GLU A 22 -8.64 12.11 10.00
C GLU A 22 -9.52 13.01 9.12
N GLN A 23 -8.99 13.62 8.05
CA GLN A 23 -9.80 14.42 7.13
C GLN A 23 -10.93 13.60 6.50
N VAL A 24 -10.66 12.34 6.11
CA VAL A 24 -11.66 11.44 5.54
C VAL A 24 -12.64 10.95 6.60
N ARG A 25 -12.14 10.63 7.81
CA ARG A 25 -12.97 10.18 8.95
C ARG A 25 -13.98 11.25 9.39
N LEU A 26 -13.55 12.52 9.41
CA LEU A 26 -14.39 13.67 9.76
C LEU A 26 -15.29 14.15 8.60
N GLY A 27 -15.16 13.56 7.41
CA GLY A 27 -15.95 13.93 6.24
C GLY A 27 -15.53 15.25 5.57
N LEU A 28 -14.35 15.77 5.92
CA LEU A 28 -13.74 16.95 5.29
C LEU A 28 -13.17 16.63 3.90
N SER A 29 -12.72 15.39 3.72
CA SER A 29 -12.28 14.83 2.43
C SER A 29 -13.21 13.71 1.97
N SER A 30 -13.34 13.54 0.65
CA SER A 30 -14.32 12.62 0.05
C SER A 30 -13.91 11.16 0.14
N ALA A 31 -12.62 10.88 -0.02
CA ALA A 31 -12.07 9.53 -0.07
C ALA A 31 -10.60 9.48 0.36
N LEU A 32 -10.17 8.27 0.76
CA LEU A 32 -8.76 7.92 0.99
C LEU A 32 -8.28 7.00 -0.12
N TRP A 33 -7.23 7.36 -0.83
CA TRP A 33 -6.63 6.55 -1.89
C TRP A 33 -5.26 6.08 -1.45
N PHE A 34 -4.95 4.80 -1.67
CA PHE A 34 -3.65 4.24 -1.27
C PHE A 34 -2.97 3.50 -2.42
N ALA A 35 -1.65 3.65 -2.55
CA ALA A 35 -0.88 3.19 -3.71
C ALA A 35 -0.33 1.76 -3.56
N THR A 36 -0.11 1.30 -2.34
CA THR A 36 0.48 -0.01 -2.05
C THR A 36 -0.61 -1.00 -1.65
N PRO A 37 -0.89 -2.04 -2.45
CA PRO A 37 -1.96 -2.98 -2.17
C PRO A 37 -1.69 -3.73 -0.85
N HIS A 38 -2.74 -3.98 -0.06
CA HIS A 38 -2.63 -4.59 1.26
C HIS A 38 -3.71 -5.65 1.50
N GLU A 39 -3.33 -6.87 1.88
CA GLU A 39 -4.27 -8.00 2.04
C GLU A 39 -5.27 -7.78 3.18
N ASP A 40 -4.87 -6.97 4.16
CA ASP A 40 -5.67 -6.61 5.33
C ASP A 40 -6.37 -5.24 5.25
N ALA A 41 -6.43 -4.63 4.06
CA ALA A 41 -6.87 -3.24 3.90
C ALA A 41 -8.23 -2.94 4.54
N VAL A 42 -9.23 -3.82 4.34
CA VAL A 42 -10.60 -3.60 4.87
C VAL A 42 -10.63 -3.56 6.40
N TYR A 43 -9.90 -4.47 7.06
CA TYR A 43 -9.82 -4.50 8.52
C TYR A 43 -9.10 -3.27 9.06
N LEU A 44 -7.97 -2.90 8.47
CA LEU A 44 -7.20 -1.72 8.87
C LEU A 44 -8.04 -0.44 8.76
N VAL A 45 -8.73 -0.25 7.63
CA VAL A 45 -9.59 0.90 7.37
C VAL A 45 -10.77 0.97 8.36
N LYS A 46 -11.41 -0.17 8.66
CA LYS A 46 -12.46 -0.24 9.69
C LYS A 46 -11.93 0.13 11.08
N LYS A 47 -10.72 -0.35 11.44
CA LYS A 47 -10.04 -0.01 12.71
C LYS A 47 -9.72 1.48 12.82
N LEU A 48 -9.46 2.14 11.70
CA LEU A 48 -9.28 3.60 11.60
C LEU A 48 -10.61 4.38 11.60
N GLY A 49 -11.76 3.70 11.66
CA GLY A 49 -13.08 4.34 11.69
C GLY A 49 -13.54 4.91 10.35
N ILE A 50 -12.95 4.46 9.23
CA ILE A 50 -13.33 4.89 7.88
C ILE A 50 -14.23 3.82 7.25
N ASN A 51 -15.25 4.25 6.51
CA ASN A 51 -16.08 3.36 5.70
C ASN A 51 -15.24 2.81 4.51
N PRO A 52 -15.08 1.48 4.35
CA PRO A 52 -14.32 0.90 3.25
C PRO A 52 -14.72 1.41 1.86
N LYS A 53 -16.00 1.72 1.64
CA LYS A 53 -16.51 2.26 0.36
C LYS A 53 -15.99 3.65 0.02
N LYS A 54 -15.35 4.34 0.96
CA LYS A 54 -14.63 5.62 0.73
C LYS A 54 -13.14 5.42 0.52
N VAL A 55 -12.65 4.18 0.50
CA VAL A 55 -11.23 3.89 0.35
C VAL A 55 -10.99 3.20 -0.98
N TYR A 56 -10.08 3.75 -1.78
CA TYR A 56 -9.73 3.25 -3.10
C TYR A 56 -8.31 2.67 -3.09
N ASP A 57 -8.19 1.40 -3.48
CA ASP A 57 -6.91 0.78 -3.77
C ASP A 57 -6.52 1.16 -5.19
N ILE A 58 -5.53 2.05 -5.34
CA ILE A 58 -5.09 2.52 -6.66
C ILE A 58 -4.53 1.35 -7.48
N TYR A 59 -3.89 0.40 -6.81
CA TYR A 59 -3.23 -0.71 -7.48
C TYR A 59 -4.24 -1.80 -7.89
N ALA A 60 -5.29 -2.04 -7.08
CA ALA A 60 -6.42 -2.89 -7.50
C ALA A 60 -7.45 -2.15 -8.38
N GLN A 61 -7.26 -0.85 -8.60
CA GLN A 61 -8.15 0.06 -9.31
C GLN A 61 -9.63 -0.06 -8.89
N SER A 62 -9.88 -0.25 -7.59
CA SER A 62 -11.24 -0.45 -7.07
C SER A 62 -11.41 0.08 -5.65
N TYR A 63 -12.64 0.50 -5.35
CA TYR A 63 -13.02 0.80 -3.96
C TYR A 63 -13.08 -0.48 -3.14
N LEU A 64 -12.67 -0.39 -1.89
CA LEU A 64 -12.79 -1.51 -0.97
C LEU A 64 -14.26 -1.86 -0.77
N SER A 65 -14.54 -3.16 -0.75
CA SER A 65 -15.84 -3.72 -0.43
C SER A 65 -15.87 -4.24 1.00
N ASP A 66 -17.06 -4.27 1.59
CA ASP A 66 -17.26 -4.90 2.89
C ASP A 66 -16.82 -6.37 2.83
N SER A 67 -15.96 -6.75 3.78
CA SER A 67 -15.56 -8.14 4.02
C SER A 67 -16.21 -8.66 5.30
N ASP A 68 -16.54 -9.95 5.27
CA ASP A 68 -16.95 -10.72 6.44
C ASP A 68 -15.75 -11.50 6.96
N ASP A 69 -15.08 -10.91 7.96
CA ASP A 69 -13.83 -11.44 8.51
C ASP A 69 -14.07 -12.74 9.32
N THR A 70 -15.34 -13.14 9.55
CA THR A 70 -15.67 -14.45 10.15
C THR A 70 -15.49 -15.61 9.16
N LYS A 71 -15.39 -15.32 7.86
CA LYS A 71 -15.18 -16.31 6.79
C LYS A 71 -13.72 -16.61 6.50
N GLY A 72 -12.80 -16.04 7.27
CA GLY A 72 -11.38 -16.33 7.18
C GLY A 72 -11.09 -17.84 7.25
N ILE A 73 -10.01 -18.26 6.58
CA ILE A 73 -9.58 -19.65 6.64
C ILE A 73 -9.08 -19.92 8.06
N TRP A 74 -9.89 -20.62 8.86
CA TRP A 74 -9.40 -21.20 10.09
C TRP A 74 -8.30 -22.19 9.78
N TRP A 75 -7.18 -22.16 10.50
CA TRP A 75 -5.97 -22.91 10.14
C TRP A 75 -6.17 -24.42 9.88
N THR A 76 -7.08 -25.10 10.58
CA THR A 76 -7.38 -26.54 10.31
C THR A 76 -8.25 -26.78 9.08
N ASN A 77 -8.87 -25.73 8.53
CA ASN A 77 -9.69 -25.79 7.32
C ASN A 77 -8.88 -25.47 6.06
N LEU A 78 -7.60 -25.12 6.21
CA LEU A 78 -6.71 -24.93 5.06
C LEU A 78 -6.55 -26.27 4.34
N LEU A 79 -6.80 -26.25 3.02
CA LEU A 79 -6.61 -27.44 2.18
C LEU A 79 -5.11 -27.76 2.09
N VAL A 80 -4.75 -28.96 2.54
CA VAL A 80 -3.39 -29.50 2.54
C VAL A 80 -3.43 -30.94 1.99
N PRO A 81 -2.30 -31.52 1.55
CA PRO A 81 -2.24 -32.92 1.15
C PRO A 81 -2.82 -33.86 2.22
N SER A 82 -3.43 -34.98 1.81
CA SER A 82 -4.22 -35.86 2.70
C SER A 82 -3.48 -36.40 3.92
N ASP A 83 -2.16 -36.51 3.84
CA ASP A 83 -1.30 -37.06 4.90
C ASP A 83 -0.45 -35.99 5.57
N ALA A 84 -0.77 -34.72 5.34
CA ALA A 84 -0.10 -33.60 5.98
C ALA A 84 -0.70 -33.36 7.38
N GLN A 85 0.17 -32.99 8.31
CA GLN A 85 -0.19 -32.58 9.66
C GLN A 85 0.19 -31.12 9.88
N PHE A 86 -0.64 -30.40 10.62
CA PHE A 86 -0.26 -29.09 11.11
C PHE A 86 0.50 -29.23 12.43
N VAL A 87 1.65 -28.58 12.53
CA VAL A 87 2.49 -28.56 13.71
C VAL A 87 2.62 -27.13 14.20
N ILE A 88 2.35 -26.91 15.49
CA ILE A 88 2.63 -25.64 16.18
C ILE A 88 3.79 -25.91 17.13
N ASN A 89 4.94 -25.32 16.84
CA ASN A 89 6.15 -25.51 17.65
C ASN A 89 6.12 -24.64 18.91
N THR A 90 7.03 -24.94 19.83
CA THR A 90 7.19 -24.20 21.10
C THR A 90 7.57 -22.74 20.91
N ASP A 91 8.23 -22.41 19.80
CA ASP A 91 8.58 -21.04 19.39
C ASP A 91 7.44 -20.33 18.65
N TRP A 92 6.24 -20.91 18.64
CA TRP A 92 5.05 -20.45 17.93
C TRP A 92 5.18 -20.41 16.41
N THR A 93 6.23 -20.97 15.81
CA THR A 93 6.21 -21.25 14.38
C THR A 93 5.17 -22.32 14.06
N LYS A 94 4.59 -22.23 12.86
CA LYS A 94 3.47 -23.06 12.43
C LYS A 94 3.86 -23.68 11.11
N ASN A 95 3.84 -25.00 11.02
CA ASN A 95 4.30 -25.73 9.85
C ASN A 95 3.24 -26.71 9.39
N ILE A 96 3.28 -27.02 8.11
CA ILE A 96 2.57 -28.13 7.48
C ILE A 96 3.64 -29.17 7.16
N MET A 97 3.53 -30.34 7.78
CA MET A 97 4.51 -31.41 7.69
C MET A 97 3.90 -32.63 7.02
N GLN A 98 4.65 -33.36 6.20
CA GLN A 98 4.25 -34.66 5.67
C GLN A 98 5.42 -35.62 5.83
N GLN A 99 5.19 -36.76 6.48
CA GLN A 99 6.20 -37.81 6.68
C GLN A 99 7.54 -37.28 7.25
N GLY A 100 7.48 -36.36 8.22
CA GLY A 100 8.66 -35.75 8.84
C GLY A 100 9.33 -34.62 8.04
N ARG A 101 8.86 -34.33 6.82
CA ARG A 101 9.35 -33.23 6.00
C ARG A 101 8.42 -32.01 6.09
N GLU A 102 9.01 -30.82 6.13
CA GLU A 102 8.25 -29.57 6.05
C GLU A 102 7.81 -29.28 4.61
N LEU A 103 6.51 -29.17 4.40
CA LEU A 103 5.90 -28.76 3.13
C LEU A 103 5.70 -27.25 3.05
N ALA A 104 5.33 -26.63 4.17
CA ALA A 104 5.08 -25.20 4.21
C ALA A 104 5.18 -24.62 5.62
N SER A 105 5.41 -23.31 5.70
CA SER A 105 5.26 -22.52 6.92
C SER A 105 3.99 -21.65 6.84
N LEU A 106 3.32 -21.45 7.97
CA LEU A 106 2.03 -20.76 8.05
C LEU A 106 2.15 -19.48 8.89
N ARG A 107 1.52 -18.39 8.43
CA ARG A 107 1.35 -17.15 9.20
C ARG A 107 -0.13 -16.90 9.46
N TRP A 108 -0.44 -16.49 10.69
CA TRP A 108 -1.77 -16.01 11.07
C TRP A 108 -1.79 -14.48 11.11
N PHE A 109 -2.97 -13.91 10.93
CA PHE A 109 -3.19 -12.50 11.26
C PHE A 109 -2.95 -12.28 12.77
N SER A 110 -2.26 -11.20 13.14
CA SER A 110 -1.89 -10.92 14.54
C SER A 110 -3.12 -10.79 15.46
N ASP A 111 -4.14 -10.10 14.96
CA ASP A 111 -5.31 -9.68 15.74
C ASP A 111 -6.53 -10.62 15.54
N ALA A 112 -6.41 -11.63 14.65
CA ALA A 112 -7.43 -12.66 14.49
C ALA A 112 -6.84 -14.03 14.85
N GLN A 113 -7.27 -14.56 15.99
CA GLN A 113 -6.83 -15.85 16.49
C GLN A 113 -6.96 -16.90 15.39
N ARG A 114 -5.84 -17.50 14.98
CA ARG A 114 -5.76 -18.69 14.13
C ARG A 114 -6.37 -18.60 12.72
N ILE A 115 -6.62 -17.39 12.22
CA ILE A 115 -6.98 -17.16 10.82
C ILE A 115 -5.72 -17.07 9.98
N VAL A 116 -5.67 -17.84 8.88
CA VAL A 116 -4.53 -17.88 7.96
C VAL A 116 -4.41 -16.56 7.20
N GLN A 117 -3.22 -15.97 7.26
CA GLN A 117 -2.81 -14.81 6.46
C GLN A 117 -1.96 -15.24 5.27
N ALA A 118 -1.01 -16.15 5.48
CA ALA A 118 -0.14 -16.61 4.41
C ALA A 118 0.34 -18.04 4.63
N VAL A 119 0.58 -18.74 3.52
CA VAL A 119 1.19 -20.08 3.47
C VAL A 119 2.43 -19.98 2.58
N ILE A 120 3.59 -20.38 3.08
CA ILE A 120 4.87 -20.33 2.37
C ILE A 120 5.25 -21.77 2.05
N TRP A 121 5.03 -22.18 0.80
CA TRP A 121 5.29 -23.52 0.31
C TRP A 121 6.76 -23.73 -0.04
N LYS A 122 7.25 -24.93 0.23
CA LYS A 122 8.66 -25.30 0.07
C LYS A 122 8.85 -26.36 -0.99
N ASP A 123 9.95 -26.23 -1.73
CA ASP A 123 10.41 -27.23 -2.69
C ASP A 123 10.99 -28.48 -1.99
N LEU A 124 11.47 -29.45 -2.79
CA LEU A 124 12.14 -30.67 -2.30
C LEU A 124 13.38 -30.41 -1.46
N ALA A 125 14.05 -29.26 -1.67
CA ALA A 125 15.25 -28.85 -0.94
C ALA A 125 14.93 -27.99 0.30
N GLY A 126 13.65 -27.75 0.61
CA GLY A 126 13.21 -26.92 1.73
C GLY A 126 13.34 -25.41 1.48
N LYS A 127 13.59 -24.99 0.24
CA LYS A 127 13.61 -23.58 -0.17
C LYS A 127 12.20 -23.13 -0.53
N ILE A 128 11.95 -21.81 -0.45
CA ILE A 128 10.66 -21.25 -0.83
C ILE A 128 10.44 -21.48 -2.33
N ASP A 129 9.29 -22.07 -2.67
CA ASP A 129 8.80 -22.25 -4.03
C ASP A 129 7.77 -21.16 -4.36
N TYR A 130 6.68 -21.11 -3.60
CA TYR A 130 5.68 -20.05 -3.72
C TYR A 130 5.02 -19.71 -2.38
N LYS A 131 4.30 -18.60 -2.36
CA LYS A 131 3.55 -18.12 -1.21
C LYS A 131 2.12 -17.77 -1.60
N ASP A 132 1.16 -18.32 -0.87
CA ASP A 132 -0.23 -17.87 -0.90
C ASP A 132 -0.43 -16.79 0.16
N ILE A 133 -1.10 -15.70 -0.21
CA ILE A 133 -1.48 -14.60 0.68
C ILE A 133 -2.99 -14.45 0.63
N TYR A 134 -3.64 -14.43 1.78
CA TYR A 134 -5.10 -14.38 1.91
C TYR A 134 -5.54 -13.07 2.56
N ARG A 135 -6.74 -12.64 2.19
CA ARG A 135 -7.51 -11.63 2.92
C ARG A 135 -8.15 -12.25 4.16
N ARG A 136 -8.59 -11.42 5.12
CA ARG A 136 -9.28 -11.91 6.33
C ARG A 136 -10.60 -12.63 6.07
N ASP A 137 -11.24 -12.42 4.93
CA ASP A 137 -12.44 -13.18 4.51
C ASP A 137 -12.10 -14.53 3.85
N GLY A 138 -10.82 -14.94 3.88
CA GLY A 138 -10.35 -16.22 3.37
C GLY A 138 -10.12 -16.26 1.87
N LYS A 139 -10.42 -15.17 1.14
CA LYS A 139 -10.17 -15.10 -0.29
C LYS A 139 -8.69 -14.88 -0.58
N LEU A 140 -8.21 -15.47 -1.68
CA LEU A 140 -6.84 -15.29 -2.13
C LEU A 140 -6.60 -13.82 -2.52
N PHE A 141 -5.61 -13.19 -1.89
CA PHE A 141 -5.16 -11.84 -2.21
C PHE A 141 -4.09 -11.86 -3.30
N ALA A 142 -3.04 -12.67 -3.11
CA ALA A 142 -1.93 -12.78 -4.03
C ALA A 142 -1.25 -14.15 -3.96
N LYS A 143 -0.59 -14.55 -5.05
CA LYS A 143 0.40 -15.62 -5.09
C LYS A 143 1.75 -15.06 -5.51
N GLN A 144 2.81 -15.50 -4.84
CA GLN A 144 4.18 -15.06 -5.15
C GLN A 144 5.04 -16.27 -5.46
N TYR A 145 5.78 -16.23 -6.58
CA TYR A 145 6.61 -17.34 -7.05
C TYR A 145 8.08 -16.99 -6.94
N PHE A 146 8.88 -17.95 -6.47
CA PHE A 146 10.28 -17.75 -6.15
C PHE A 146 11.15 -18.74 -6.91
N SER A 147 12.39 -18.34 -7.19
CA SER A 147 13.44 -19.25 -7.64
C SER A 147 14.75 -18.84 -7.02
N SER A 148 15.50 -19.81 -6.48
CA SER A 148 16.78 -19.56 -5.82
C SER A 148 16.73 -18.48 -4.72
N GLY A 149 15.57 -18.35 -4.06
CA GLY A 149 15.33 -17.35 -3.01
C GLY A 149 14.94 -15.96 -3.51
N GLU A 150 14.88 -15.74 -4.83
CA GLU A 150 14.45 -14.46 -5.41
C GLU A 150 12.98 -14.53 -5.84
N LEU A 151 12.23 -13.47 -5.53
CA LEU A 151 10.87 -13.27 -6.03
C LEU A 151 10.93 -13.03 -7.55
N LEU A 152 10.19 -13.82 -8.31
CA LEU A 152 10.11 -13.70 -9.78
C LEU A 152 8.80 -13.07 -10.24
N VAL A 153 7.67 -13.51 -9.66
CA VAL A 153 6.33 -13.09 -10.07
C VAL A 153 5.45 -12.90 -8.85
N SER A 154 4.60 -11.87 -8.85
CA SER A 154 3.45 -11.76 -7.95
C SER A 154 2.16 -11.65 -8.75
N ASP A 155 1.30 -12.66 -8.65
CA ASP A 155 -0.05 -12.66 -9.18
C ASP A 155 -1.00 -12.09 -8.12
N PHE A 156 -1.67 -10.99 -8.41
CA PHE A 156 -2.68 -10.39 -7.53
C PHE A 156 -4.08 -10.78 -7.98
N TYR A 157 -4.86 -11.27 -7.03
CA TYR A 157 -6.25 -11.70 -7.21
C TYR A 157 -7.22 -10.70 -6.58
N PHE A 158 -6.83 -9.99 -5.51
CA PHE A 158 -7.69 -9.08 -4.73
C PHE A 158 -9.01 -9.72 -4.23
N GLY A 159 -9.02 -11.04 -4.07
CA GLY A 159 -10.20 -11.82 -3.73
C GLY A 159 -11.08 -12.24 -4.91
N GLN A 160 -10.63 -12.02 -6.15
CA GLN A 160 -11.24 -12.56 -7.36
C GLN A 160 -10.71 -13.97 -7.68
N GLN A 161 -11.42 -14.70 -8.54
CA GLN A 161 -10.98 -16.04 -8.97
C GLN A 161 -9.84 -15.99 -9.98
N ALA A 162 -9.84 -14.99 -10.86
CA ALA A 162 -8.81 -14.79 -11.88
C ALA A 162 -7.76 -13.79 -11.40
N VAL A 163 -6.54 -13.92 -11.94
CA VAL A 163 -5.46 -12.94 -11.73
C VAL A 163 -5.87 -11.60 -12.35
N GLN A 164 -5.74 -10.52 -11.59
CA GLN A 164 -6.09 -9.16 -12.00
C GLN A 164 -4.85 -8.38 -12.45
N VAL A 165 -3.74 -8.54 -11.73
CA VAL A 165 -2.46 -7.86 -11.98
C VAL A 165 -1.32 -8.83 -11.76
N GLN A 166 -0.30 -8.78 -12.60
CA GLN A 166 0.94 -9.54 -12.45
C GLN A 166 2.12 -8.60 -12.40
N ASP A 167 2.91 -8.68 -11.33
CA ASP A 167 4.23 -8.06 -11.27
C ASP A 167 5.30 -9.07 -11.65
N PHE A 168 6.25 -8.67 -12.49
CA PHE A 168 7.45 -9.44 -12.80
C PHE A 168 8.70 -8.75 -12.26
N TYR A 169 9.58 -9.55 -11.67
CA TYR A 169 10.76 -9.12 -10.95
C TYR A 169 12.02 -9.69 -11.61
N PHE A 170 13.03 -8.84 -11.80
CA PHE A 170 14.35 -9.25 -12.25
C PHE A 170 15.42 -8.38 -11.56
N ASN A 171 16.49 -9.00 -11.05
CA ASN A 171 17.48 -8.37 -10.19
C ASN A 171 16.86 -7.62 -8.99
N LYS A 172 15.85 -8.25 -8.34
CA LYS A 172 15.10 -7.71 -7.20
C LYS A 172 14.34 -6.40 -7.48
N LYS A 173 14.24 -6.00 -8.74
CA LYS A 173 13.48 -4.84 -9.18
C LYS A 173 12.25 -5.30 -9.95
N ARG A 174 11.14 -4.62 -9.72
CA ARG A 174 9.92 -4.82 -10.48
C ARG A 174 10.07 -4.10 -11.82
N ASN A 175 10.17 -4.87 -12.89
CA ASN A 175 10.55 -4.36 -14.21
C ASN A 175 9.40 -4.44 -15.22
N LEU A 176 8.30 -5.09 -14.86
CA LEU A 176 7.11 -5.18 -15.69
C LEU A 176 5.88 -5.40 -14.80
N VAL A 177 4.81 -4.70 -15.12
CA VAL A 177 3.47 -4.97 -14.60
C VAL A 177 2.57 -5.31 -15.79
N TYR A 178 1.79 -6.38 -15.68
CA TYR A 178 0.79 -6.77 -16.67
C TYR A 178 -0.60 -6.74 -16.04
N ALA A 179 -1.53 -6.00 -16.63
CA ALA A 179 -2.89 -5.86 -16.12
C ALA A 179 -3.86 -5.66 -17.29
N GLY A 180 -4.96 -6.42 -17.32
CA GLY A 180 -6.04 -6.21 -18.28
C GLY A 180 -5.64 -6.30 -19.77
N GLY A 181 -4.56 -7.01 -20.11
CA GLY A 181 -4.05 -7.08 -21.48
C GLY A 181 -2.91 -6.11 -21.79
N GLU A 182 -2.63 -5.15 -20.90
CA GLU A 182 -1.63 -4.10 -21.09
C GLU A 182 -0.36 -4.35 -20.26
N SER A 183 0.76 -3.84 -20.77
CA SER A 183 2.08 -3.95 -20.15
C SER A 183 2.62 -2.58 -19.74
N PHE A 184 3.14 -2.48 -18.52
CA PHE A 184 3.72 -1.27 -17.96
C PHE A 184 5.16 -1.55 -17.53
N SER A 185 6.11 -0.69 -17.91
CA SER A 185 7.53 -0.89 -17.62
C SER A 185 7.91 -0.73 -16.15
N THR A 186 7.04 -0.14 -15.33
CA THR A 186 7.24 0.03 -13.88
C THR A 186 5.90 0.00 -13.13
N ALA A 187 5.95 -0.20 -11.81
CA ALA A 187 4.76 -0.02 -10.96
C ALA A 187 4.24 1.41 -10.98
N GLU A 188 5.15 2.39 -11.06
CA GLU A 188 4.81 3.81 -11.10
C GLU A 188 4.03 4.13 -12.37
N ALA A 189 4.41 3.55 -13.52
CA ALA A 189 3.68 3.71 -14.77
C ALA A 189 2.27 3.13 -14.68
N TYR A 190 2.12 1.94 -14.07
CA TYR A 190 0.82 1.32 -13.83
C TYR A 190 -0.06 2.15 -12.88
N LEU A 191 0.49 2.59 -11.75
CA LEU A 191 -0.22 3.42 -10.78
C LEU A 191 -0.66 4.76 -11.38
N LYS A 192 0.21 5.41 -12.17
CA LYS A 192 -0.15 6.63 -12.91
C LYS A 192 -1.28 6.40 -13.89
N ALA A 193 -1.31 5.26 -14.58
CA ALA A 193 -2.42 4.91 -15.46
C ALA A 193 -3.74 4.79 -14.69
N GLY A 194 -3.72 4.15 -13.51
CA GLY A 194 -4.89 4.08 -12.63
C GLY A 194 -5.34 5.45 -12.09
N LEU A 195 -4.39 6.33 -11.74
CA LEU A 195 -4.68 7.69 -11.23
C LEU A 195 -5.22 8.65 -12.28
N ARG A 196 -4.95 8.43 -13.57
CA ARG A 196 -5.46 9.28 -14.67
C ARG A 196 -6.99 9.26 -14.81
N LEU A 197 -7.69 8.38 -14.08
CA LEU A 197 -9.15 8.30 -14.03
C LEU A 197 -9.84 9.42 -13.20
N SER A 198 -9.09 10.31 -12.53
CA SER A 198 -9.68 11.39 -11.70
C SER A 198 -9.50 12.80 -12.29
N SER A 199 -10.11 13.11 -13.43
CA SER A 199 -9.89 14.41 -14.09
C SER A 199 -10.58 15.63 -13.43
N ALA A 200 -11.29 15.47 -12.31
CA ALA A 200 -12.04 16.59 -11.70
C ALA A 200 -11.88 16.74 -10.18
N THR A 201 -11.33 15.75 -9.46
CA THR A 201 -11.25 15.82 -7.99
C THR A 201 -9.85 16.17 -7.55
N PRO A 202 -9.64 17.27 -6.81
CA PRO A 202 -8.32 17.62 -6.27
C PRO A 202 -7.77 16.49 -5.40
N ILE A 203 -6.48 16.22 -5.55
CA ILE A 203 -5.74 15.27 -4.71
C ILE A 203 -4.89 16.06 -3.74
N ASN A 204 -4.85 15.61 -2.49
CA ASN A 204 -3.92 16.08 -1.48
C ASN A 204 -3.01 14.94 -1.02
N ILE A 205 -1.72 15.24 -0.93
CA ILE A 205 -0.69 14.39 -0.31
C ILE A 205 -0.05 15.13 0.85
N THR A 206 0.59 14.42 1.78
CA THR A 206 1.32 15.05 2.90
C THR A 206 2.76 14.61 3.06
N GLN A 207 3.19 13.61 2.29
CA GLN A 207 4.53 13.05 2.32
C GLN A 207 5.34 13.51 1.10
N LEU A 208 6.66 13.55 1.25
CA LEU A 208 7.61 13.84 0.17
C LEU A 208 8.25 12.54 -0.38
N ASP A 209 7.59 11.39 -0.24
CA ASP A 209 8.13 10.10 -0.67
C ASP A 209 7.69 9.76 -2.09
N ARG A 210 7.28 8.52 -2.33
CA ARG A 210 6.91 8.00 -3.65
C ARG A 210 5.66 8.69 -4.21
N GLU A 211 4.80 9.22 -3.34
CA GLU A 211 3.55 9.88 -3.70
C GLU A 211 3.78 11.08 -4.63
N VAL A 212 4.83 11.88 -4.38
CA VAL A 212 5.21 13.03 -5.22
C VAL A 212 5.42 12.62 -6.68
N ASP A 213 5.99 11.45 -6.90
CA ASP A 213 6.28 10.95 -8.24
C ASP A 213 5.05 10.37 -8.93
N LEU A 214 3.98 10.05 -8.18
CA LEU A 214 2.78 9.37 -8.67
C LEU A 214 1.64 10.32 -9.02
N VAL A 215 1.55 11.46 -8.32
CA VAL A 215 0.37 12.32 -8.36
C VAL A 215 0.09 12.92 -9.74
N PRO A 216 -1.19 13.06 -10.12
CA PRO A 216 -1.59 13.76 -11.34
C PRO A 216 -1.44 15.29 -11.15
N PRO A 217 -1.53 16.07 -12.25
CA PRO A 217 -1.57 17.53 -12.18
C PRO A 217 -2.69 18.04 -11.24
N HIS A 218 -2.55 19.28 -10.78
CA HIS A 218 -3.49 19.93 -9.84
C HIS A 218 -3.53 19.29 -8.45
N THR A 219 -2.41 18.71 -8.02
CA THR A 219 -2.24 18.16 -6.68
C THR A 219 -1.81 19.24 -5.69
N THR A 220 -2.31 19.13 -4.45
CA THR A 220 -1.85 19.91 -3.30
C THR A 220 -0.93 19.06 -2.42
N LEU A 221 0.20 19.61 -2.00
CA LEU A 221 1.05 19.04 -0.96
C LEU A 221 0.82 19.78 0.34
N THR A 222 0.37 19.10 1.39
CA THR A 222 0.19 19.68 2.73
C THR A 222 1.27 19.18 3.68
N LEU A 223 2.19 20.05 4.10
CA LEU A 223 3.32 19.66 4.96
C LEU A 223 2.96 19.74 6.44
N ILE A 224 2.49 18.61 6.99
CA ILE A 224 2.10 18.47 8.41
C ILE A 224 3.32 18.32 9.32
N ALA A 225 4.37 17.64 8.85
CA ALA A 225 5.59 17.38 9.62
C ALA A 225 6.60 18.54 9.59
N GLY A 226 6.26 19.65 8.92
CA GLY A 226 7.17 20.76 8.64
C GLY A 226 7.92 20.61 7.31
N VAL A 227 8.85 21.52 7.06
CA VAL A 227 9.59 21.66 5.78
C VAL A 227 11.00 21.08 5.80
N LEU A 228 11.44 20.62 6.97
CA LEU A 228 12.78 20.10 7.19
C LEU A 228 12.81 18.57 7.07
N ASP A 229 13.93 18.03 6.60
CA ASP A 229 14.25 16.61 6.63
C ASP A 229 14.86 16.18 7.97
N ASP A 230 15.18 14.89 8.08
CA ASP A 230 15.79 14.30 9.29
C ASP A 230 17.19 14.87 9.60
N GLN A 231 17.82 15.58 8.66
CA GLN A 231 19.10 16.26 8.82
C GLN A 231 18.92 17.75 9.18
N GLY A 232 17.68 18.22 9.36
CA GLY A 232 17.36 19.60 9.65
C GLY A 232 17.56 20.55 8.46
N GLN A 233 17.67 20.02 7.24
CA GLN A 233 17.78 20.78 5.99
C GLN A 233 16.41 20.88 5.32
N ILE A 234 16.21 21.87 4.46
CA ILE A 234 14.99 21.93 3.65
C ILE A 234 14.97 20.71 2.74
N ALA A 235 13.90 19.92 2.80
CA ALA A 235 13.80 18.69 2.04
C ALA A 235 14.03 18.94 0.54
N LYS A 236 14.98 18.23 -0.07
CA LYS A 236 15.37 18.46 -1.47
C LYS A 236 14.19 18.41 -2.45
N LYS A 237 13.30 17.42 -2.30
CA LYS A 237 12.09 17.31 -3.14
C LYS A 237 11.16 18.51 -3.01
N LEU A 238 11.08 19.13 -1.83
CA LEU A 238 10.31 20.37 -1.66
C LEU A 238 10.94 21.51 -2.47
N VAL A 239 12.26 21.63 -2.46
CA VAL A 239 12.98 22.63 -3.28
C VAL A 239 12.66 22.42 -4.77
N ASP A 240 12.77 21.17 -5.24
CA ASP A 240 12.49 20.81 -6.63
C ASP A 240 11.04 21.19 -7.03
N ILE A 241 10.06 20.89 -6.18
CA ILE A 241 8.63 21.23 -6.39
C ILE A 241 8.40 22.74 -6.48
N LEU A 242 9.04 23.52 -5.60
CA LEU A 242 8.85 24.98 -5.53
C LEU A 242 9.51 25.70 -6.69
N GLN A 243 10.61 25.17 -7.23
CA GLN A 243 11.35 25.74 -8.36
C GLN A 243 10.77 25.38 -9.72
N ASP A 244 10.09 24.23 -9.84
CA ASP A 244 9.48 23.79 -11.09
C ASP A 244 8.01 24.24 -11.21
N ASP A 245 7.77 25.32 -11.94
CA ASP A 245 6.42 25.84 -12.23
C ASP A 245 5.51 24.86 -13.01
N THR A 246 6.07 23.81 -13.62
CA THR A 246 5.33 22.79 -14.38
C THR A 246 5.12 21.48 -13.61
N HIS A 247 5.61 21.40 -12.37
CA HIS A 247 5.40 20.24 -11.51
C HIS A 247 3.90 19.95 -11.31
N ALA A 248 3.52 18.68 -11.20
CA ALA A 248 2.14 18.24 -10.94
C ALA A 248 1.51 18.76 -9.63
N ILE A 249 2.33 19.36 -8.76
CA ILE A 249 1.91 19.95 -7.49
C ILE A 249 1.83 21.46 -7.72
N ASP A 250 0.59 21.95 -7.71
CA ASP A 250 0.29 23.36 -7.96
C ASP A 250 0.46 24.19 -6.68
N TYR A 251 0.12 23.58 -5.53
CA TYR A 251 0.06 24.26 -4.24
C TYR A 251 0.78 23.46 -3.15
N VAL A 252 1.54 24.17 -2.32
CA VAL A 252 2.17 23.65 -1.12
C VAL A 252 1.64 24.39 0.10
N GLN A 253 0.91 23.68 0.96
CA GLN A 253 0.31 24.20 2.18
C GLN A 253 1.24 23.97 3.37
N VAL A 254 1.59 25.05 4.08
CA VAL A 254 2.54 25.05 5.20
C VAL A 254 2.02 25.89 6.36
N THR A 255 2.63 25.77 7.53
CA THR A 255 2.37 26.70 8.65
C THR A 255 2.89 28.10 8.34
N GLN A 256 2.41 29.11 9.07
CA GLN A 256 2.96 30.48 8.98
C GLN A 256 4.47 30.51 9.21
N THR A 257 4.94 29.78 10.23
CA THR A 257 6.36 29.71 10.59
C THR A 257 7.21 29.11 9.48
N ASP A 258 6.74 28.04 8.86
CA ASP A 258 7.41 27.38 7.74
C ASP A 258 7.42 28.27 6.49
N PHE A 259 6.33 28.99 6.21
CA PHE A 259 6.28 29.94 5.11
C PHE A 259 7.38 31.00 5.23
N GLU A 260 7.47 31.64 6.40
CA GLU A 260 8.49 32.67 6.69
C GLU A 260 9.90 32.08 6.67
N PHE A 261 10.07 30.83 7.09
CA PHE A 261 11.34 30.13 7.02
C PHE A 261 11.77 29.88 5.56
N LEU A 262 10.89 29.35 4.71
CA LEU A 262 11.18 29.12 3.29
C LEU A 262 11.46 30.43 2.54
N GLN A 263 10.70 31.49 2.84
CA GLN A 263 10.89 32.81 2.25
C GLN A 263 12.27 33.41 2.62
N ARG A 264 12.69 33.30 3.90
CA ARG A 264 14.01 33.76 4.34
C ARG A 264 15.17 32.99 3.69
N ASN A 265 14.94 31.72 3.35
CA ASN A 265 15.87 30.90 2.59
C ASN A 265 15.76 31.12 1.06
N GLN A 266 15.08 32.19 0.62
CA GLN A 266 15.00 32.63 -0.78
C GLN A 266 14.37 31.59 -1.73
N LEU A 267 13.50 30.72 -1.22
CA LEU A 267 12.75 29.80 -2.06
C LEU A 267 11.55 30.48 -2.72
N PRO A 268 11.15 30.05 -3.94
CA PRO A 268 9.98 30.61 -4.60
C PRO A 268 8.71 30.44 -3.77
N THR A 269 7.98 31.54 -3.56
CA THR A 269 6.77 31.56 -2.73
C THR A 269 5.47 31.44 -3.53
N LYS A 270 5.55 31.39 -4.87
CA LYS A 270 4.38 31.40 -5.76
C LYS A 270 3.40 30.25 -5.49
N LYS A 271 3.93 29.07 -5.14
CA LYS A 271 3.15 27.87 -4.81
C LYS A 271 2.81 27.76 -3.32
N LEU A 272 3.39 28.61 -2.47
CA LEU A 272 3.25 28.50 -1.01
C LEU A 272 1.95 29.13 -0.53
N HIS A 273 1.22 28.38 0.29
CA HIS A 273 0.00 28.83 0.94
C HIS A 273 0.04 28.52 2.43
N ILE A 274 -0.36 29.50 3.24
CA ILE A 274 -0.46 29.32 4.69
C ILE A 274 -1.73 28.53 5.02
N LYS A 275 -1.62 27.52 5.87
CA LYS A 275 -2.74 26.73 6.39
C LYS A 275 -2.64 26.59 7.91
N THR A 276 -3.80 26.62 8.56
CA THR A 276 -3.94 26.31 9.99
C THR A 276 -4.36 24.86 10.11
N PHE A 277 -3.67 24.10 10.96
CA PHE A 277 -3.88 22.66 11.16
C PHE A 277 -4.60 22.36 12.46
#